data_AF-A0A139IV98-F1
#
_entry.id   AF-A0A139IV98-F1
#
_cell.length_a   1.000
_cell.length_b   1.000
_cell.length_c   1.000
_cell.angle_alpha   90.00
_cell.angle_beta   90.00
_cell.angle_gamma   90.00
#
_symmetry.space_group_name_H-M   'P 1'
#
loop_
_entity.id
_entity.type
_entity.pdbx_description
1 polymer ?
#
loop_
_entity_poly.entity_id
_entity_poly.type
_entity_poly.pdbx_seq_one_letter_code
_entity_poly.pdbx_strand_id
1 'polypeptide(L)'
;MKRGGTYPVLFTGVTSSAGGFSCSQGQTTTLYGRGIEFSCEQYSIMHRAYLVAPYGGQYVFYASNVDDDFAFWYREEAYTGFDDSNTMFRAPYQDSSGPGQGLTTWYLQPGDYMPMRIAFGNAYGGSSFNFTIELGNGTGLVQSLFASQYVVQYACNSAEGAPFPYDFGDEV
;
A
#
# COMPACT_ATOMS: atom_id res chain seq x y z
N MET A 1 -15.45 7.23 2.84
CA MET A 1 -15.33 5.95 3.58
C MET A 1 -14.32 6.18 4.69
N LYS A 2 -14.68 6.07 5.97
CA LYS A 2 -13.68 6.16 7.05
C LYS A 2 -12.79 4.92 6.97
N ARG A 3 -11.54 5.10 6.57
CA ARG A 3 -10.51 4.05 6.57
C ARG A 3 -10.08 3.87 8.02
N GLY A 4 -10.45 2.76 8.65
CA GLY A 4 -10.34 2.55 10.11
C GLY A 4 -11.67 2.18 10.82
N GLY A 5 -12.72 1.79 10.08
CA GLY A 5 -13.93 1.22 10.67
C GLY A 5 -13.78 -0.26 11.06
N THR A 6 -14.57 -0.71 12.04
CA THR A 6 -14.68 -2.10 12.52
C THR A 6 -15.37 -3.02 11.50
N TYR A 7 -14.85 -3.10 10.28
CA TYR A 7 -15.27 -4.10 9.31
C TYR A 7 -14.56 -5.42 9.63
N PRO A 8 -15.25 -6.57 9.53
CA PRO A 8 -14.63 -7.85 9.83
C PRO A 8 -13.43 -8.08 8.91
N VAL A 9 -12.27 -8.35 9.52
CA VAL A 9 -11.08 -8.76 8.78
C VAL A 9 -11.38 -10.12 8.14
N LEU A 10 -11.50 -10.14 6.82
CA LEU A 10 -11.85 -11.35 6.09
C LEU A 10 -10.64 -12.30 5.97
N PHE A 11 -9.44 -11.75 5.83
CA PHE A 11 -8.21 -12.50 5.65
C PHE A 11 -6.99 -11.65 6.02
N THR A 12 -6.01 -12.27 6.67
CA THR A 12 -4.66 -11.71 6.89
C THR A 12 -3.62 -12.67 6.36
N GLY A 13 -2.54 -12.15 5.78
CA GLY A 13 -1.44 -12.97 5.31
C GLY A 13 -0.23 -12.16 4.92
N VAL A 14 0.82 -12.86 4.49
CA VAL A 14 2.04 -12.24 3.95
C VAL A 14 2.07 -12.47 2.43
N THR A 15 2.46 -11.43 1.71
CA THR A 15 2.72 -11.45 0.26
C THR A 15 4.09 -10.83 0.01
N SER A 16 4.75 -11.27 -1.07
CA SER A 16 6.02 -10.69 -1.51
C SER A 16 5.83 -9.49 -2.44
N SER A 17 4.61 -9.25 -2.92
CA SER A 17 4.28 -8.08 -3.74
C SER A 17 3.95 -6.87 -2.87
N ALA A 18 4.48 -5.71 -3.25
CA ALA A 18 4.27 -4.46 -2.52
C ALA A 18 2.93 -3.76 -2.85
N GLY A 19 2.06 -4.41 -3.62
CA GLY A 19 0.77 -3.87 -4.05
C GLY A 19 0.52 -4.09 -5.54
N GLY A 20 -0.57 -3.51 -6.04
CA GLY A 20 -1.09 -3.76 -7.38
C GLY A 20 -2.28 -4.70 -7.33
N PHE A 21 -3.37 -4.40 -8.04
CA PHE A 21 -4.51 -5.30 -8.13
C PHE A 21 -5.38 -4.90 -9.33
N SER A 22 -6.08 -5.87 -9.92
CA SER A 22 -7.16 -5.59 -10.85
C SER A 22 -8.20 -6.68 -10.75
N CYS A 23 -9.48 -6.30 -10.69
CA CYS A 23 -10.58 -7.23 -10.82
C CYS A 23 -11.82 -6.56 -11.44
N SER A 24 -12.49 -7.30 -12.32
CA SER A 24 -13.70 -6.83 -13.01
C SER A 24 -14.95 -6.98 -12.14
N GLN A 25 -15.93 -6.11 -12.37
CA GLN A 25 -17.26 -6.21 -11.76
C GLN A 25 -17.92 -7.58 -12.02
N GLY A 26 -18.67 -8.09 -11.05
CA GLY A 26 -19.36 -9.38 -11.14
C GLY A 26 -18.43 -10.59 -11.13
N GLN A 27 -17.14 -10.41 -10.80
CA GLN A 27 -16.19 -11.49 -10.60
C GLN A 27 -15.87 -11.67 -9.12
N THR A 28 -15.38 -12.87 -8.80
CA THR A 28 -14.73 -13.17 -7.53
C THR A 28 -13.24 -13.40 -7.78
N THR A 29 -12.43 -13.14 -6.77
CA THR A 29 -10.98 -13.36 -6.85
C THR A 29 -10.37 -13.61 -5.48
N THR A 30 -9.10 -13.99 -5.48
CA THR A 30 -8.26 -14.08 -4.28
C THR A 30 -7.24 -12.95 -4.29
N LEU A 31 -6.82 -12.51 -3.10
CA LEU A 31 -5.85 -11.43 -2.98
C LEU A 31 -4.45 -12.00 -3.22
N TYR A 32 -3.79 -11.60 -4.31
CA TYR A 32 -2.46 -12.09 -4.71
C TYR A 32 -2.38 -13.61 -4.91
N GLY A 33 -3.47 -14.26 -5.33
CA GLY A 33 -3.52 -15.72 -5.48
C GLY A 33 -3.55 -16.47 -4.14
N ARG A 34 -3.90 -15.79 -3.04
CA ARG A 34 -3.85 -16.34 -1.68
C ARG A 34 -5.16 -16.11 -0.92
N GLY A 35 -5.42 -17.01 0.02
CA GLY A 35 -6.47 -16.86 1.01
C GLY A 35 -7.84 -17.24 0.48
N ILE A 36 -8.83 -16.44 0.85
CA ILE A 36 -10.24 -16.66 0.52
C ILE A 36 -10.61 -15.98 -0.80
N GLU A 37 -11.63 -16.50 -1.46
CA GLU A 37 -12.30 -15.77 -2.54
C GLU A 37 -13.24 -14.70 -1.97
N PHE A 38 -13.23 -13.52 -2.59
CA PHE A 38 -14.14 -12.42 -2.26
C PHE A 38 -14.69 -11.77 -3.53
N SER A 39 -15.82 -11.09 -3.40
CA SER A 39 -16.41 -10.29 -4.49
C SER A 39 -15.54 -9.09 -4.80
N CYS A 40 -15.31 -8.84 -6.09
CA CYS A 40 -14.53 -7.70 -6.53
C CYS A 40 -15.25 -6.35 -6.41
N GLU A 41 -16.52 -6.36 -6.00
CA GLU A 41 -17.34 -5.16 -5.98
C GLU A 41 -17.09 -4.30 -4.74
N GLN A 42 -16.85 -4.89 -3.57
CA GLN A 42 -16.71 -4.09 -2.36
C GLN A 42 -15.80 -4.76 -1.34
N TYR A 43 -14.64 -4.17 -1.12
CA TYR A 43 -13.65 -4.65 -0.16
C TYR A 43 -12.64 -3.55 0.14
N SER A 44 -11.75 -3.82 1.10
CA SER A 44 -10.59 -2.96 1.35
C SER A 44 -9.36 -3.83 1.57
N ILE A 45 -8.22 -3.34 1.11
CA ILE A 45 -6.92 -3.97 1.28
C ILE A 45 -6.06 -3.00 2.09
N MET A 46 -5.31 -3.53 3.04
CA MET A 46 -4.30 -2.78 3.74
C MET A 46 -2.98 -3.55 3.73
N HIS A 47 -1.89 -2.84 3.48
CA HIS A 47 -0.54 -3.39 3.57
C HIS A 47 0.24 -2.57 4.59
N ARG A 48 1.11 -3.26 5.31
CA ARG A 48 2.15 -2.66 6.14
C ARG A 48 3.45 -3.41 5.89
N ALA A 49 4.52 -2.67 5.65
CA ALA A 49 5.83 -3.23 5.31
C ALA A 49 6.93 -2.21 5.56
N TYR A 50 8.16 -2.61 5.33
CA TYR A 50 9.32 -1.76 5.28
C TYR A 50 9.88 -1.69 3.87
N LEU A 51 10.25 -0.48 3.44
CA LEU A 51 11.18 -0.28 2.34
C LEU A 51 12.60 -0.26 2.90
N VAL A 52 13.46 -1.17 2.44
CA VAL A 52 14.90 -1.12 2.67
C VAL A 52 15.52 -0.31 1.55
N ALA A 53 16.21 0.79 1.89
CA ALA A 53 16.84 1.67 0.91
C ALA A 53 18.21 1.12 0.47
N PRO A 54 18.35 0.52 -0.73
CA PRO A 54 19.66 0.05 -1.22
C PRO A 54 20.60 1.21 -1.56
N TYR A 55 20.05 2.38 -1.89
CA TYR A 55 20.79 3.55 -2.37
C TYR A 55 20.35 4.80 -1.63
N GLY A 56 21.27 5.75 -1.50
CA GLY A 56 20.96 7.08 -1.01
C GLY A 56 20.36 7.92 -2.13
N GLY A 57 19.31 8.69 -1.84
CA GLY A 57 18.70 9.56 -2.84
C GLY A 57 17.22 9.81 -2.62
N GLN A 58 16.62 10.48 -3.60
CA GLN A 58 15.17 10.68 -3.66
C GLN A 58 14.50 9.40 -4.17
N TYR A 59 13.48 8.97 -3.46
CA TYR A 59 12.58 7.89 -3.82
C TYR A 59 11.23 8.52 -4.22
N VAL A 60 10.65 8.01 -5.29
CA VAL A 60 9.36 8.42 -5.84
C VAL A 60 8.38 7.29 -5.60
N PHE A 61 7.34 7.56 -4.81
CA PHE A 61 6.26 6.63 -4.52
C PHE A 61 5.07 7.05 -5.35
N TYR A 62 4.55 6.14 -6.17
CA TYR A 62 3.53 6.49 -7.14
C TYR A 62 2.42 5.46 -7.15
N ALA A 63 1.18 5.93 -7.06
CA ALA A 63 0.01 5.12 -7.36
C ALA A 63 -0.70 5.64 -8.61
N SER A 64 -1.21 4.71 -9.42
CA SER A 64 -1.95 5.04 -10.64
C SER A 64 -3.02 4.01 -10.94
N ASN A 65 -3.90 4.34 -11.88
CA ASN A 65 -5.02 3.50 -12.27
C ASN A 65 -5.85 3.08 -11.05
N VAL A 66 -6.06 4.02 -10.12
CA VAL A 66 -6.76 3.74 -8.88
C VAL A 66 -8.26 3.83 -9.09
N ASP A 67 -8.94 2.75 -8.77
CA ASP A 67 -10.39 2.60 -8.79
C ASP A 67 -10.76 1.63 -7.65
N ASP A 68 -11.33 2.06 -6.52
CA ASP A 68 -11.87 3.40 -6.26
C ASP A 68 -10.92 4.37 -5.56
N ASP A 69 -10.16 3.97 -4.53
CA ASP A 69 -9.42 4.95 -3.73
C ASP A 69 -8.20 4.37 -3.01
N PHE A 70 -7.09 5.09 -3.02
CA PHE A 70 -5.79 4.67 -2.51
C PHE A 70 -5.21 5.74 -1.59
N ALA A 71 -4.61 5.33 -0.48
CA ALA A 71 -3.93 6.19 0.47
C ALA A 71 -2.60 5.58 0.91
N PHE A 72 -1.60 6.44 1.10
CA PHE A 72 -0.25 6.03 1.46
C PHE A 72 0.29 6.84 2.64
N TRP A 73 0.94 6.14 3.55
CA TRP A 73 1.66 6.70 4.69
C TRP A 73 3.06 6.08 4.76
N TYR A 74 4.00 6.84 5.30
CA TYR A 74 5.34 6.36 5.67
C TYR A 74 5.71 6.88 7.06
N ARG A 75 6.82 6.41 7.62
CA ARG A 75 7.36 6.87 8.93
C ARG A 75 6.38 6.64 10.08
N GLU A 76 6.19 7.64 10.95
CA GLU A 76 5.41 7.51 12.18
C GLU A 76 3.95 7.18 11.85
N GLU A 77 3.41 7.86 10.83
CA GLU A 77 2.05 7.69 10.37
C GLU A 77 1.82 6.28 9.79
N ALA A 78 2.86 5.57 9.34
CA ALA A 78 2.68 4.18 8.94
C ALA A 78 2.40 3.24 10.13
N TYR A 79 2.88 3.57 11.34
CA TYR A 79 2.70 2.71 12.51
C TYR A 79 1.35 2.87 13.18
N THR A 80 0.94 4.10 13.50
CA THR A 80 -0.24 4.42 14.31
C THR A 80 -0.81 5.78 13.93
N GLY A 81 -2.08 6.02 14.29
CA GLY A 81 -2.75 7.30 14.08
C GLY A 81 -2.96 7.68 12.61
N PHE A 82 -2.84 6.73 11.67
CA PHE A 82 -3.10 6.98 10.25
C PHE A 82 -4.57 7.33 10.02
N ASP A 83 -4.80 8.43 9.32
CA ASP A 83 -6.13 8.85 8.87
C ASP A 83 -6.05 9.59 7.53
N ASP A 84 -7.20 9.96 6.99
CA ASP A 84 -7.30 10.66 5.71
C ASP A 84 -6.61 12.04 5.71
N SER A 85 -6.41 12.66 6.88
CA SER A 85 -5.84 14.00 7.01
C SER A 85 -4.31 14.01 7.05
N ASN A 86 -3.68 12.89 7.42
CA ASN A 86 -2.22 12.73 7.48
C ASN A 86 -1.64 11.81 6.40
N THR A 87 -2.42 11.49 5.37
CA THR A 87 -1.89 10.76 4.19
C THR A 87 -0.77 11.56 3.53
N MET A 88 0.28 10.86 3.09
CA MET A 88 1.34 11.48 2.26
C MET A 88 0.83 11.78 0.86
N PHE A 89 -0.05 10.93 0.33
CA PHE A 89 -0.92 11.25 -0.77
C PHE A 89 -2.14 10.34 -0.78
N ARG A 90 -3.16 10.79 -1.50
CA ARG A 90 -4.38 10.04 -1.79
C ARG A 90 -4.68 10.13 -3.28
N ALA A 91 -5.22 9.06 -3.85
CA ALA A 91 -5.54 8.95 -5.27
C ALA A 91 -6.95 8.37 -5.44
N PRO A 92 -8.01 9.16 -5.19
CA PRO A 92 -9.37 8.71 -5.43
C PRO A 92 -9.72 8.74 -6.92
N TYR A 93 -10.53 7.80 -7.36
CA TYR A 93 -11.29 7.86 -8.59
C TYR A 93 -12.20 9.08 -8.55
N GLN A 94 -12.35 9.75 -9.70
CA GLN A 94 -13.29 10.86 -9.84
C GLN A 94 -14.09 10.68 -11.12
N ASP A 95 -15.41 10.73 -11.03
CA ASP A 95 -16.31 10.60 -12.20
C ASP A 95 -15.95 11.54 -13.35
N SER A 96 -15.40 12.73 -13.05
CA SER A 96 -15.01 13.73 -14.04
C SER A 96 -13.68 13.45 -14.73
N SER A 97 -12.77 12.70 -14.12
CA SER A 97 -11.40 12.51 -14.62
C SER A 97 -10.93 11.06 -14.71
N GLY A 98 -11.77 10.11 -14.29
CA GLY A 98 -11.47 8.68 -14.31
C GLY A 98 -10.55 8.24 -13.17
N PRO A 99 -9.74 7.20 -13.39
CA PRO A 99 -8.91 6.58 -12.36
C PRO A 99 -7.97 7.56 -11.65
N GLY A 100 -7.86 7.38 -10.33
CA GLY A 100 -6.99 8.18 -9.47
C GLY A 100 -5.51 7.93 -9.73
N GLN A 101 -4.71 8.95 -9.46
CA GLN A 101 -3.26 8.87 -9.41
C GLN A 101 -2.71 9.84 -8.35
N GLY A 102 -1.56 9.50 -7.78
CA GLY A 102 -0.93 10.33 -6.76
C GLY A 102 0.53 9.95 -6.55
N LEU A 103 1.34 10.92 -6.16
CA LEU A 103 2.75 10.69 -5.88
C LEU A 103 3.20 11.46 -4.65
N THR A 104 4.20 10.92 -3.99
CA THR A 104 5.01 11.64 -3.00
C THR A 104 6.48 11.28 -3.22
N THR A 105 7.38 12.10 -2.69
CA THR A 105 8.81 11.80 -2.73
C THR A 105 9.40 11.87 -1.34
N TRP A 106 10.43 11.08 -1.11
CA TRP A 106 11.15 11.11 0.15
C TRP A 106 12.65 10.82 -0.06
N TYR A 107 13.51 11.47 0.72
CA TYR A 107 14.96 11.22 0.66
C TYR A 107 15.37 10.16 1.70
N LEU A 108 16.01 9.09 1.26
CA LEU A 108 16.52 8.03 2.13
C LEU A 108 18.04 7.92 2.01
N GLN A 109 18.68 7.50 3.09
CA GLN A 109 20.08 7.08 3.12
C GLN A 109 20.18 5.58 2.82
N PRO A 110 21.32 5.09 2.30
CA PRO A 110 21.54 3.66 2.16
C PRO A 110 21.41 2.95 3.52
N GLY A 111 20.64 1.87 3.55
CA GLY A 111 20.38 1.10 4.77
C GLY A 111 19.18 1.57 5.60
N ASP A 112 18.54 2.68 5.24
CA ASP A 112 17.29 3.10 5.91
C ASP A 112 16.21 2.02 5.77
N TYR A 113 15.53 1.72 6.88
CA TYR A 113 14.30 0.94 6.90
C TYR A 113 13.13 1.90 7.10
N MET A 114 12.44 2.24 6.01
CA MET A 114 11.30 3.14 6.07
C MET A 114 10.01 2.33 6.21
N PRO A 115 9.26 2.46 7.33
CA PRO A 115 7.96 1.84 7.46
C PRO A 115 6.99 2.50 6.48
N MET A 116 6.12 1.69 5.89
CA MET A 116 5.12 2.07 4.91
C MET A 116 3.78 1.42 5.23
N ARG A 117 2.70 2.18 4.98
CA ARG A 117 1.34 1.67 5.00
C ARG A 117 0.60 2.10 3.74
N ILE A 118 -0.13 1.16 3.17
CA ILE A 118 -1.01 1.38 2.02
C ILE A 118 -2.41 0.97 2.43
N ALA A 119 -3.41 1.79 2.10
CA ALA A 119 -4.80 1.39 2.14
C ALA A 119 -5.43 1.59 0.76
N PHE A 120 -6.10 0.56 0.26
CA PHE A 120 -6.93 0.59 -0.93
C PHE A 120 -8.36 0.22 -0.54
N GLY A 121 -9.34 0.88 -1.13
CA GLY A 121 -10.76 0.58 -0.93
C GLY A 121 -11.51 0.59 -2.25
N ASN A 122 -12.39 -0.39 -2.42
CA ASN A 122 -13.40 -0.43 -3.47
C ASN A 122 -14.79 -0.28 -2.85
N ALA A 123 -15.56 0.68 -3.34
CA ALA A 123 -16.91 0.97 -2.88
C ALA A 123 -17.98 0.29 -3.76
N TYR A 124 -17.72 0.09 -5.05
CA TYR A 124 -18.56 -0.71 -5.95
C TYR A 124 -17.85 -0.99 -7.29
N GLY A 125 -18.34 -1.95 -8.10
CA GLY A 125 -17.92 -2.08 -9.50
C GLY A 125 -16.62 -2.84 -9.73
N GLY A 126 -15.89 -2.46 -10.79
CA GLY A 126 -14.54 -2.96 -11.02
C GLY A 126 -13.56 -2.30 -10.06
N SER A 127 -12.38 -2.89 -9.90
CA SER A 127 -11.35 -2.39 -9.00
C SER A 127 -9.99 -2.50 -9.62
N SER A 128 -9.14 -1.49 -9.40
CA SER A 128 -7.73 -1.61 -9.70
C SER A 128 -6.88 -0.59 -8.96
N PHE A 129 -5.60 -0.90 -8.79
CA PHE A 129 -4.58 0.09 -8.52
C PHE A 129 -3.23 -0.46 -8.95
N ASN A 130 -2.32 0.44 -9.29
CA ASN A 130 -0.89 0.17 -9.39
C ASN A 130 -0.17 0.97 -8.32
N PHE A 131 0.90 0.40 -7.78
CA PHE A 131 1.86 1.05 -6.91
C PHE A 131 3.30 0.73 -7.36
N THR A 132 4.13 1.77 -7.46
CA THR A 132 5.55 1.65 -7.81
C THR A 132 6.41 2.51 -6.88
N ILE A 133 7.67 2.09 -6.75
CA ILE A 133 8.71 2.86 -6.08
C ILE A 133 9.92 2.91 -7.00
N GLU A 134 10.39 4.11 -7.30
CA GLU A 134 11.52 4.37 -8.18
C GLU A 134 12.50 5.33 -7.50
N LEU A 135 13.77 5.28 -7.86
CA LEU A 135 14.70 6.36 -7.55
C LEU A 135 14.40 7.59 -8.41
N GLY A 136 14.80 8.78 -7.97
CA GLY A 136 14.61 10.04 -8.72
C GLY A 136 15.28 10.08 -10.10
N ASN A 137 16.15 9.11 -10.41
CA ASN A 137 16.72 8.92 -11.76
C ASN A 137 15.91 7.94 -12.64
N GLY A 138 14.76 7.46 -12.18
CA GLY A 138 13.89 6.50 -12.88
C GLY A 138 14.25 5.02 -12.68
N THR A 139 15.20 4.69 -11.80
CA THR A 139 15.52 3.28 -11.50
C THR A 139 14.39 2.65 -10.69
N GLY A 140 13.67 1.70 -11.28
CA GLY A 140 12.58 0.99 -10.60
C GLY A 140 13.06 0.01 -9.52
N LEU A 141 12.47 0.11 -8.32
CA LEU A 141 12.75 -0.76 -7.18
C LEU A 141 11.57 -1.67 -6.82
N VAL A 142 10.36 -1.15 -7.00
CA VAL A 142 9.12 -1.85 -6.72
C VAL A 142 8.16 -1.68 -7.88
N GLN A 143 7.60 -2.80 -8.33
CA GLN A 143 6.59 -2.84 -9.38
C GLN A 143 5.34 -3.57 -8.88
N SER A 144 4.19 -3.14 -9.37
CA SER A 144 2.90 -3.74 -9.03
C SER A 144 2.86 -5.22 -9.40
N LEU A 145 2.31 -6.05 -8.52
CA LEU A 145 2.16 -7.51 -8.70
C LEU A 145 3.48 -8.30 -8.76
N PHE A 146 4.64 -7.66 -8.69
CA PHE A 146 5.93 -8.33 -8.65
C PHE A 146 6.53 -8.32 -7.25
N ALA A 147 7.27 -9.38 -6.93
CA ALA A 147 8.04 -9.45 -5.70
C ALA A 147 9.20 -8.45 -5.74
N SER A 148 9.47 -7.79 -4.61
CA SER A 148 10.65 -6.93 -4.47
C SER A 148 11.46 -7.33 -3.24
N GLN A 149 12.76 -7.51 -3.42
CA GLN A 149 13.70 -7.75 -2.31
C GLN A 149 13.86 -6.53 -1.39
N TYR A 150 13.43 -5.35 -1.84
CA TYR A 150 13.51 -4.11 -1.07
C TYR A 150 12.29 -3.90 -0.16
N VAL A 151 11.28 -4.77 -0.26
CA VAL A 151 10.09 -4.71 0.60
C VAL A 151 10.11 -5.90 1.55
N VAL A 152 10.24 -5.61 2.84
CA VAL A 152 10.40 -6.63 3.88
C VAL A 152 9.35 -6.47 4.98
N GLN A 153 9.05 -7.56 5.66
CA GLN A 153 8.09 -7.55 6.77
C GLN A 153 8.71 -6.95 8.04
N TYR A 154 10.00 -7.20 8.27
CA TYR A 154 10.72 -6.79 9.47
C TYR A 154 12.08 -6.22 9.08
N ALA A 155 12.56 -5.24 9.85
CA ALA A 155 13.96 -4.87 9.80
C ALA A 155 14.82 -6.01 10.34
N CYS A 156 16.03 -6.19 9.77
CA CYS A 156 16.99 -7.18 10.29
C CYS A 156 17.45 -6.84 11.72
N ASN A 157 17.43 -5.55 12.07
CA ASN A 157 17.77 -5.01 13.39
C ASN A 157 16.63 -4.09 13.85
N SER A 158 16.04 -4.36 15.01
CA SER A 158 14.92 -3.55 15.53
C SER A 158 15.30 -2.12 15.90
N ALA A 159 16.61 -1.84 16.08
CA ALA A 159 17.11 -0.48 16.22
C ALA A 159 17.06 0.32 14.90
N GLU A 160 17.03 -0.37 13.76
CA GLU A 160 16.92 0.23 12.42
C GLU A 160 15.45 0.35 11.96
N GLY A 161 14.55 -0.50 12.50
CA GLY A 161 13.10 -0.40 12.29
C GLY A 161 12.31 -1.16 13.36
N ALA A 162 11.43 -0.44 14.08
CA ALA A 162 10.61 -1.00 15.16
C ALA A 162 9.46 -1.89 14.64
N PRO A 163 9.19 -3.07 15.20
CA PRO A 163 8.01 -3.85 14.79
C PRO A 163 6.72 -3.02 14.81
N PHE A 164 5.80 -3.29 13.87
CA PHE A 164 4.48 -2.66 13.93
C PHE A 164 3.83 -2.98 15.28
N PRO A 165 3.36 -1.97 16.03
CA PRO A 165 3.08 -2.12 17.46
C PRO A 165 1.80 -2.92 17.76
N TYR A 166 0.91 -3.06 16.78
CA TYR A 166 -0.38 -3.73 16.93
C TYR A 166 -0.50 -4.93 15.98
N ASP A 167 -1.31 -5.90 16.37
CA ASP A 167 -1.76 -6.93 15.43
C ASP A 167 -2.55 -6.29 14.29
N PHE A 168 -2.53 -6.95 13.13
CA PHE A 168 -3.16 -6.40 11.93
C PHE A 168 -4.68 -6.35 12.13
N GLY A 169 -5.28 -5.18 11.95
CA GLY A 169 -6.71 -4.96 12.19
C GLY A 169 -7.06 -4.44 13.60
N ASP A 170 -6.10 -4.43 14.53
CA ASP A 170 -6.25 -3.87 15.88
C ASP A 170 -5.60 -2.48 16.02
N GLU A 171 -5.30 -1.84 14.89
CA GLU A 171 -4.62 -0.56 14.84
C GLU A 171 -5.62 0.59 15.05
N VAL A 172 -5.48 1.31 16.16
CA VAL A 172 -6.24 2.52 16.52
C VAL A 172 -5.36 3.75 16.63
#